data_AF-A0A6V8NKU1-F1
#
_entry.id   AF-A0A6V8NKU1-F1
#
_cell.length_a   1.000
_cell.length_b   1.000
_cell.length_c   1.000
_cell.angle_alpha   90.00
_cell.angle_beta   90.00
_cell.angle_gamma   90.00
#
_symmetry.space_group_name_H-M   'P 1'
#
loop_
_entity.id
_entity.type
_entity.pdbx_description
1 polymer ?
#
loop_
_entity_poly.entity_id
_entity_poly.type
_entity_poly.pdbx_seq_one_letter_code
_entity_poly.pdbx_strand_id
1 'polypeptide(L)'
;MRPIIGREELHQTDRAKLIPHIEYLEKELPFFEIYEREIDWKVYQSQRSKRLEVERWIECLINATLDISKMFLTIKEEEIPETSREVLFKTGSGIYDKEEEAEAFSELAKIRNTLAHRYLDIKWQDIKRFFQVVPKLYPAFLDYIKKELER
;
A
#
# COMPACT_ATOMS: atom_id res chain seq x y z
N MET A 1 -7.57 -33.71 18.36
CA MET A 1 -8.34 -33.56 17.10
C MET A 1 -8.53 -32.06 16.89
N ARG A 2 -7.80 -31.43 15.94
CA ARG A 2 -8.04 -30.00 15.63
C ARG A 2 -9.33 -29.91 14.81
N PRO A 3 -10.20 -28.92 15.03
CA PRO A 3 -11.39 -28.76 14.21
C PRO A 3 -10.99 -28.48 12.76
N ILE A 4 -11.67 -29.14 11.82
CA ILE A 4 -11.60 -28.78 10.41
C ILE A 4 -12.53 -27.56 10.28
N ILE A 5 -11.93 -26.37 10.22
CA ILE A 5 -12.65 -25.11 9.99
C ILE A 5 -13.25 -25.16 8.58
N GLY A 6 -14.52 -24.80 8.44
CA GLY A 6 -15.21 -24.78 7.14
C GLY A 6 -14.60 -23.72 6.21
N ARG A 7 -14.61 -23.95 4.88
CA ARG A 7 -14.07 -22.99 3.89
C ARG A 7 -14.69 -21.60 4.01
N GLU A 8 -15.97 -21.55 4.33
CA GLU A 8 -16.72 -20.29 4.50
C GLU A 8 -16.30 -19.53 5.76
N GLU A 9 -15.96 -20.25 6.84
CA GLU A 9 -15.40 -19.67 8.06
C GLU A 9 -13.96 -19.17 7.87
N LEU A 10 -13.15 -19.86 7.05
CA LEU A 10 -11.80 -19.41 6.64
C LEU A 10 -11.88 -18.09 5.88
N HIS A 11 -12.79 -17.98 4.91
CA HIS A 11 -12.98 -16.76 4.11
C HIS A 11 -13.42 -15.57 4.98
N GLN A 12 -14.38 -15.79 5.89
CA GLN A 12 -14.81 -14.76 6.85
C GLN A 12 -13.68 -14.34 7.80
N THR A 13 -12.85 -15.30 8.25
CA THR A 13 -11.70 -15.03 9.11
C THR A 13 -10.64 -14.20 8.39
N ASP A 14 -10.40 -14.46 7.10
CA ASP A 14 -9.42 -13.71 6.31
C ASP A 14 -9.91 -12.31 5.94
N ARG A 15 -11.21 -12.15 5.65
CA ARG A 15 -11.84 -10.82 5.49
C ARG A 15 -11.73 -9.98 6.76
N ALA A 16 -11.99 -10.58 7.93
CA ALA A 16 -11.88 -9.88 9.21
C ALA A 16 -10.45 -9.40 9.51
N LYS A 17 -9.43 -10.11 9.04
CA LYS A 17 -8.02 -9.67 9.16
C LYS A 17 -7.69 -8.50 8.23
N LEU A 18 -8.38 -8.34 7.11
CA LEU A 18 -8.14 -7.27 6.14
C LEU A 18 -8.59 -5.90 6.66
N ILE A 19 -9.72 -5.87 7.39
CA ILE A 19 -10.38 -4.64 7.85
C ILE A 19 -9.41 -3.71 8.62
N PRO A 20 -8.64 -4.16 9.63
CA PRO A 20 -7.71 -3.28 10.35
C PRO A 20 -6.65 -2.62 9.47
N HIS A 21 -6.22 -3.27 8.38
CA HIS A 21 -5.25 -2.68 7.46
C HIS A 21 -5.88 -1.59 6.59
N ILE A 22 -7.13 -1.79 6.16
CA ILE A 22 -7.90 -0.77 5.44
C ILE A 22 -8.14 0.44 6.34
N GLU A 23 -8.60 0.22 7.57
CA GLU A 23 -8.83 1.28 8.56
C GLU A 23 -7.54 2.05 8.87
N TYR A 24 -6.39 1.35 8.92
CA TYR A 24 -5.09 2.00 9.06
C TYR A 24 -4.81 2.94 7.89
N LEU A 25 -4.99 2.51 6.64
CA LEU A 25 -4.80 3.40 5.48
C LEU A 25 -5.77 4.57 5.51
N GLU A 26 -7.05 4.35 5.79
CA GLU A 26 -8.07 5.41 5.86
C GLU A 26 -7.75 6.46 6.95
N LYS A 27 -7.16 6.03 8.06
CA LYS A 27 -6.73 6.93 9.15
C LYS A 27 -5.48 7.73 8.79
N GLU A 28 -4.53 7.14 8.07
CA GLU A 28 -3.22 7.73 7.81
C GLU A 28 -3.18 8.59 6.53
N LEU A 29 -3.99 8.25 5.53
CA LEU A 29 -4.06 9.01 4.27
C LEU A 29 -4.41 10.49 4.44
N PRO A 30 -5.28 10.92 5.38
CA PRO A 30 -5.53 12.35 5.62
C PRO A 30 -4.28 13.17 5.97
N PHE A 31 -3.21 12.54 6.50
CA PHE A 31 -1.94 13.22 6.76
C PHE A 31 -1.17 13.56 5.47
N PHE A 32 -1.57 13.00 4.33
CA PHE A 32 -1.00 13.32 3.02
C PHE A 32 -0.96 14.83 2.76
N GLU A 33 -2.07 15.54 2.98
CA GLU A 33 -2.17 16.98 2.72
C GLU A 33 -1.22 17.81 3.59
N ILE A 34 -0.94 17.32 4.81
CA ILE A 34 0.02 17.94 5.71
C ILE A 34 1.43 17.74 5.16
N TYR A 35 1.82 16.50 4.85
CA TYR A 35 3.16 16.21 4.35
C TYR A 35 3.43 16.81 2.97
N GLU A 36 2.45 16.84 2.07
CA GLU A 36 2.58 17.48 0.76
C GLU A 36 2.89 18.98 0.89
N ARG A 37 2.30 19.66 1.88
CA ARG A 37 2.55 21.07 2.15
C ARG A 37 3.83 21.35 2.93
N GLU A 38 4.18 20.49 3.87
CA GLU A 38 5.31 20.72 4.79
C GLU A 38 6.65 20.24 4.23
N ILE A 39 6.65 19.28 3.31
CA ILE A 39 7.87 18.64 2.82
C ILE A 39 8.18 19.14 1.40
N ASP A 40 9.20 20.00 1.30
CA ASP A 40 9.88 20.31 0.05
C ASP A 40 11.33 19.78 0.07
N TRP A 41 12.07 20.00 -1.02
CA TRP A 41 13.47 19.58 -1.12
C TRP A 41 14.36 20.18 -0.02
N LYS A 42 14.12 21.44 0.35
CA LYS A 42 14.92 22.15 1.35
C LYS A 42 14.67 21.56 2.74
N VAL A 43 13.41 21.33 3.09
CA VAL A 43 13.02 20.67 4.36
C VAL A 43 13.58 19.26 4.39
N TYR A 44 13.42 18.49 3.32
CA TYR A 44 13.93 17.14 3.20
C TYR A 44 15.45 17.05 3.46
N GLN A 45 16.24 17.96 2.89
CA GLN A 45 17.69 17.99 3.11
C GLN A 45 18.08 18.47 4.51
N SER A 46 17.48 19.56 4.97
CA SER A 46 17.95 20.31 6.14
C SER A 46 17.36 19.83 7.46
N GLN A 47 16.20 19.17 7.46
CA GLN A 47 15.49 18.74 8.66
C GLN A 47 15.45 17.21 8.75
N ARG A 48 16.48 16.63 9.38
CA ARG A 48 16.60 15.16 9.54
C ARG A 48 15.38 14.53 10.22
N SER A 49 14.81 15.16 11.25
CA SER A 49 13.64 14.62 11.97
C SER A 49 12.43 14.49 11.04
N LYS A 50 12.09 15.57 10.32
CA LYS A 50 10.98 15.58 9.36
C LYS A 50 11.19 14.62 8.21
N ARG A 51 12.42 14.49 7.72
CA ARG A 51 12.78 13.47 6.72
C ARG A 51 12.46 12.05 7.21
N LEU A 52 12.95 11.67 8.40
CA LEU A 52 12.71 10.33 8.93
C LEU A 52 11.24 10.07 9.23
N GLU A 53 10.52 11.09 9.69
CA GLU A 53 9.08 11.02 9.93
C GLU A 53 8.31 10.69 8.64
N VAL A 54 8.53 11.47 7.56
CA VAL A 54 7.85 11.24 6.28
C VAL A 54 8.28 9.92 5.64
N GLU A 55 9.56 9.56 5.70
CA GLU A 55 10.07 8.28 5.22
C GLU A 55 9.37 7.10 5.90
N ARG A 56 9.24 7.17 7.23
CA ARG A 56 8.59 6.11 8.00
C ARG A 56 7.09 6.05 7.69
N TRP A 57 6.43 7.19 7.57
CA TRP A 57 5.02 7.24 7.20
C TRP A 57 4.77 6.62 5.81
N ILE A 58 5.57 6.97 4.80
CA ILE A 58 5.52 6.36 3.46
C ILE A 58 5.77 4.85 3.55
N GLU A 59 6.79 4.41 4.29
CA GLU A 59 7.11 2.99 4.46
C GLU A 59 5.91 2.22 5.02
N CYS A 60 5.26 2.75 6.06
CA CYS A 60 4.12 2.10 6.69
C CYS A 60 2.90 2.03 5.76
N LEU A 61 2.60 3.10 5.01
CA LEU A 61 1.52 3.10 4.03
C LEU A 61 1.74 2.03 2.95
N ILE A 62 2.96 1.93 2.40
CA ILE A 62 3.25 0.95 1.35
C ILE A 62 3.23 -0.47 1.91
N ASN A 63 3.75 -0.70 3.11
CA ASN A 63 3.68 -2.02 3.75
C ASN A 63 2.23 -2.45 3.97
N ALA A 64 1.38 -1.57 4.51
CA ALA A 64 -0.05 -1.86 4.67
C ALA A 64 -0.74 -2.11 3.32
N THR A 65 -0.40 -1.34 2.29
CA THR A 65 -0.92 -1.55 0.92
C THR A 65 -0.56 -2.93 0.39
N LEU A 66 0.70 -3.36 0.57
CA LEU A 66 1.16 -4.68 0.13
C LEU A 66 0.49 -5.83 0.91
N ASP A 67 0.32 -5.67 2.22
CA ASP A 67 -0.36 -6.65 3.06
C ASP A 67 -1.82 -6.82 2.63
N ILE A 68 -2.51 -5.69 2.38
CA ILE A 68 -3.86 -5.68 1.84
C ILE A 68 -3.92 -6.39 0.48
N SER A 69 -3.00 -6.06 -0.44
CA SER A 69 -2.94 -6.69 -1.76
C SER A 69 -2.78 -8.22 -1.67
N LYS A 70 -1.88 -8.71 -0.81
CA LYS A 70 -1.69 -10.16 -0.62
C LYS A 70 -2.92 -10.83 -0.03
N MET A 71 -3.48 -10.26 1.03
CA MET A 71 -4.70 -10.78 1.66
C MET A 71 -5.87 -10.77 0.68
N PHE A 72 -6.01 -9.72 -0.11
CA PHE A 72 -7.03 -9.59 -1.13
C PHE A 72 -6.90 -10.69 -2.19
N LEU A 73 -5.68 -10.93 -2.72
CA LEU A 73 -5.44 -12.04 -3.66
C LEU A 73 -5.78 -13.40 -3.04
N THR A 74 -5.43 -13.64 -1.77
CA THR A 74 -5.83 -14.85 -1.04
C THR A 74 -7.35 -15.01 -0.98
N ILE A 75 -8.08 -13.94 -0.64
CA ILE A 75 -9.54 -13.92 -0.58
C ILE A 75 -10.16 -14.19 -1.96
N LYS A 76 -9.52 -13.74 -3.04
CA LYS A 76 -9.93 -14.02 -4.42
C LYS A 76 -9.55 -15.43 -4.89
N GLU A 77 -8.90 -16.24 -4.05
CA GLU A 77 -8.32 -17.54 -4.41
C GLU A 77 -7.34 -17.45 -5.59
N GLU A 78 -6.67 -16.30 -5.72
CA GLU A 78 -5.69 -16.06 -6.76
C GLU A 78 -4.27 -16.37 -6.28
N GLU A 79 -3.42 -16.84 -7.19
CA GLU A 79 -2.00 -17.03 -6.92
C GLU A 79 -1.35 -15.72 -6.45
N ILE A 80 -0.60 -15.79 -5.36
CA ILE A 80 0.18 -14.65 -4.83
C ILE A 80 1.56 -14.68 -5.51
N PRO A 81 1.92 -13.66 -6.31
CA PRO A 81 3.23 -13.60 -6.93
C PRO A 81 4.38 -13.57 -5.92
N GLU A 82 5.57 -13.97 -6.36
CA GLU A 82 6.75 -14.06 -5.49
C GLU A 82 7.26 -12.67 -5.06
N THR A 83 7.21 -11.69 -5.96
CA THR A 83 7.77 -10.36 -5.70
C THR A 83 6.71 -9.35 -5.30
N SER A 84 7.08 -8.38 -4.44
CA SER A 84 6.16 -7.30 -4.04
C SER A 84 5.71 -6.44 -5.22
N ARG A 85 6.55 -6.30 -6.26
CA ARG A 85 6.19 -5.57 -7.47
C ARG A 85 5.08 -6.29 -8.23
N GLU A 86 5.22 -7.59 -8.45
CA GLU A 86 4.22 -8.38 -9.16
C GLU A 86 2.92 -8.49 -8.35
N VAL A 87 2.99 -8.60 -7.03
CA VAL A 87 1.80 -8.55 -6.17
C VAL A 87 1.03 -7.26 -6.42
N LEU A 88 1.69 -6.11 -6.32
CA LEU A 88 1.04 -4.81 -6.51
C LEU A 88 0.58 -4.61 -7.95
N PHE A 89 1.35 -5.07 -8.95
CA PHE A 89 0.93 -5.01 -10.35
C PHE A 89 -0.32 -5.83 -10.58
N LYS A 90 -0.34 -7.10 -10.16
CA LYS A 90 -1.50 -7.99 -10.29
C LYS A 90 -2.73 -7.44 -9.60
N THR A 91 -2.58 -6.94 -8.36
CA THR A 91 -3.69 -6.27 -7.66
C THR A 91 -4.15 -5.02 -8.42
N GLY A 92 -3.22 -4.19 -8.90
CA GLY A 92 -3.52 -3.00 -9.69
C GLY A 92 -4.25 -3.32 -10.99
N SER A 93 -3.84 -4.34 -11.74
CA SER A 93 -4.49 -4.77 -12.99
C SER A 93 -5.93 -5.26 -12.77
N GLY A 94 -6.25 -5.74 -11.57
CA GLY A 94 -7.61 -6.12 -11.20
C GLY A 94 -8.48 -4.93 -10.75
N ILE A 95 -7.89 -3.77 -10.50
CA ILE A 95 -8.56 -2.59 -9.93
C ILE A 95 -8.68 -1.46 -10.96
N TYR A 96 -7.62 -1.20 -11.73
CA TYR A 96 -7.53 -0.08 -12.65
C TYR A 96 -7.80 -0.50 -14.09
N ASP A 97 -8.49 0.36 -14.83
CA ASP A 97 -8.84 0.10 -16.24
C ASP A 97 -7.61 0.19 -17.16
N LYS A 98 -6.60 0.96 -16.76
CA LYS A 98 -5.40 1.23 -17.56
C LYS A 98 -4.19 0.51 -16.98
N GLU A 99 -3.46 -0.18 -17.85
CA GLU A 99 -2.23 -0.88 -17.46
C GLU A 99 -1.19 0.08 -16.88
N GLU A 100 -1.10 1.31 -17.38
CA GLU A 100 -0.15 2.31 -16.87
C GLU A 100 -0.44 2.70 -15.41
N GLU A 101 -1.70 2.59 -14.96
CA GLU A 101 -2.08 2.83 -13.56
C GLU A 101 -1.66 1.65 -12.67
N ALA A 102 -1.83 0.42 -13.16
CA ALA A 102 -1.32 -0.78 -12.48
C ALA A 102 0.22 -0.79 -12.40
N GLU A 103 0.90 -0.39 -13.48
CA GLU A 103 2.34 -0.19 -13.49
C GLU A 103 2.77 0.86 -12.47
N ALA A 104 2.12 2.04 -12.47
CA ALA A 104 2.41 3.10 -11.51
C ALA A 104 2.18 2.67 -10.06
N PHE A 105 1.15 1.87 -9.80
CA PHE A 105 0.88 1.29 -8.49
C PHE A 105 1.96 0.29 -8.08
N SER A 106 2.44 -0.53 -9.02
CA SER A 106 3.53 -1.50 -8.78
C SER A 106 4.86 -0.84 -8.38
N GLU A 107 5.08 0.42 -8.76
CA GLU A 107 6.30 1.16 -8.40
C GLU A 107 6.41 1.44 -6.91
N LEU A 108 5.32 1.37 -6.14
CA LEU A 108 5.37 1.49 -4.68
C LEU A 108 6.30 0.42 -4.07
N ALA A 109 6.39 -0.78 -4.67
CA ALA A 109 7.33 -1.81 -4.24
C ALA A 109 8.80 -1.36 -4.32
N LYS A 110 9.15 -0.56 -5.34
CA LYS A 110 10.50 0.00 -5.48
C LYS A 110 10.78 0.99 -4.35
N ILE A 111 9.83 1.88 -4.06
CA ILE A 111 9.95 2.87 -2.98
C ILE A 111 10.15 2.17 -1.63
N ARG A 112 9.33 1.15 -1.34
CA ARG A 112 9.46 0.31 -0.15
C ARG A 112 10.79 -0.41 -0.08
N ASN A 113 11.29 -0.95 -1.20
CA ASN A 113 12.59 -1.60 -1.22
C ASN A 113 13.70 -0.61 -0.85
N THR A 114 13.68 0.62 -1.35
CA THR A 114 14.65 1.64 -0.93
C THR A 114 14.59 1.91 0.58
N LEU A 115 13.39 2.06 1.14
CA LEU A 115 13.18 2.31 2.58
C LEU A 115 13.55 1.11 3.47
N ALA A 116 13.26 -0.12 3.04
CA ALA A 116 13.46 -1.33 3.82
C ALA A 116 14.94 -1.72 3.95
N HIS A 117 15.78 -1.33 3.00
CA HIS A 117 17.23 -1.42 3.13
C HIS A 117 17.69 -0.26 4.02
N ARG A 118 17.48 -0.40 5.34
CA ARG A 118 17.59 0.62 6.42
C ARG A 118 18.86 1.50 6.48
N TYR A 119 19.80 1.30 5.57
CA TYR A 119 21.03 2.07 5.37
C TYR A 119 20.98 2.98 4.12
N LEU A 120 19.92 2.89 3.32
CA LEU A 120 19.65 3.75 2.16
C LEU A 120 18.52 4.71 2.52
N ASP A 121 18.82 6.00 2.54
CA ASP A 121 17.79 7.04 2.60
C ASP A 121 16.91 6.93 1.34
N ILE A 122 15.60 7.20 1.47
CA ILE A 122 14.76 7.37 0.28
C ILE A 122 15.38 8.47 -0.60
N LYS A 123 15.26 8.37 -1.92
CA LYS A 123 15.62 9.52 -2.75
C LYS A 123 14.44 10.48 -2.72
N TRP A 124 14.72 11.79 -2.71
CA TRP A 124 13.68 12.81 -2.86
C TRP A 124 12.77 12.55 -4.08
N GLN A 125 13.31 11.94 -5.13
CA GLN A 125 12.55 11.50 -6.29
C GLN A 125 11.48 10.46 -5.96
N ASP A 126 11.77 9.51 -5.07
CA ASP A 126 10.82 8.48 -4.66
C ASP A 126 9.72 9.06 -3.74
N ILE A 127 10.03 10.03 -2.87
CA ILE A 127 8.99 10.77 -2.11
C ILE A 127 8.06 11.52 -3.06
N LYS A 128 8.62 12.28 -4.00
CA LYS A 128 7.81 12.98 -5.00
C LYS A 128 6.97 12.01 -5.82
N ARG A 129 7.53 10.86 -6.17
CA ARG A 129 6.79 9.83 -6.90
C ARG A 129 5.63 9.30 -6.07
N PHE A 130 5.87 8.99 -4.80
CA PHE A 130 4.82 8.60 -3.86
C PHE A 130 3.70 9.66 -3.81
N PHE A 131 4.06 10.95 -3.70
CA PHE A 131 3.08 12.02 -3.65
C PHE A 131 2.26 12.19 -4.94
N GLN A 132 2.78 11.76 -6.08
CA GLN A 132 2.04 11.76 -7.35
C GLN A 132 1.11 10.56 -7.49
N VAL A 133 1.48 9.42 -6.90
CA VAL A 133 0.78 8.14 -7.05
C VAL A 133 -0.41 8.05 -6.09
N VAL A 134 -0.18 8.35 -4.82
CA VAL A 134 -1.17 8.17 -3.74
C VAL A 134 -2.52 8.84 -4.03
N PRO A 135 -2.59 10.16 -4.26
CA PRO A 135 -3.89 10.83 -4.44
C PRO A 135 -4.65 10.36 -5.68
N LYS A 136 -3.96 9.81 -6.67
CA LYS A 136 -4.58 9.32 -7.91
C LYS A 136 -5.13 7.90 -7.77
N LEU A 137 -4.37 7.03 -7.11
CA LEU A 137 -4.63 5.59 -7.17
C LEU A 137 -5.27 5.03 -5.89
N TYR A 138 -4.96 5.59 -4.72
CA TYR A 138 -5.46 5.05 -3.44
C TYR A 138 -6.98 5.17 -3.27
N PRO A 139 -7.68 6.23 -3.74
CA PRO A 139 -9.14 6.29 -3.63
C PRO A 139 -9.83 5.11 -4.33
N ALA A 140 -9.43 4.81 -5.57
CA ALA A 140 -9.99 3.69 -6.34
C ALA A 140 -9.59 2.34 -5.73
N PHE A 141 -8.35 2.20 -5.26
CA PHE A 141 -7.88 1.00 -4.54
C PHE A 141 -8.74 0.67 -3.32
N LEU A 142 -8.95 1.65 -2.43
CA LEU A 142 -9.71 1.44 -1.19
C LEU A 142 -11.19 1.17 -1.48
N ASP A 143 -11.80 1.94 -2.39
CA ASP A 143 -13.20 1.76 -2.76
C ASP A 143 -13.45 0.37 -3.35
N TYR A 144 -12.58 -0.09 -4.25
CA TYR A 144 -12.69 -1.42 -4.85
C TYR A 144 -12.61 -2.53 -3.82
N ILE A 145 -11.60 -2.51 -2.95
CA ILE A 145 -11.41 -3.56 -1.95
C ILE A 145 -12.58 -3.59 -0.96
N LYS A 146 -13.08 -2.44 -0.53
CA LYS A 146 -14.24 -2.36 0.37
C LYS A 146 -15.49 -2.94 -0.28
N LYS A 147 -15.76 -2.61 -1.55
CA LYS A 147 -16.88 -3.19 -2.31
C LYS A 147 -16.77 -4.70 -2.44
N GLU A 148 -15.57 -5.24 -2.64
CA GLU A 148 -15.36 -6.69 -2.69
C GLU A 148 -15.55 -7.35 -1.32
N LEU A 149 -15.24 -6.67 -0.22
CA LEU A 149 -15.47 -7.17 1.13
C LEU A 149 -16.95 -7.23 1.52
N GLU A 150 -17.80 -6.40 0.92
CA GLU A 150 -19.25 -6.35 1.12
C GLU A 150 -20.02 -7.39 0.29
N ARG A 151 -19.38 -7.99 -0.72
CA ARG A 151 -19.94 -9.06 -1.58
C ARG A 151 -19.76 -10.44 -0.96
#